data_AF-A0A6A1WJZ6-F1
#
_entry.id   AF-A0A6A1WJZ6-F1
#
_cell.length_a   1.000
_cell.length_b   1.000
_cell.length_c   1.000
_cell.angle_alpha   90.00
_cell.angle_beta   90.00
_cell.angle_gamma   90.00
#
_symmetry.space_group_name_H-M   'P 1'
#
loop_
_entity.id
_entity.type
_entity.pdbx_description
1 polymer ?
#
loop_
_entity_poly.entity_id
_entity_poly.type
_entity_poly.pdbx_seq_one_letter_code
_entity_poly.pdbx_strand_id
1 'polypeptide(L)'
;MSTITVLKTLNIKDVNSLQEKTVEVDIKKGLELVMVSLRSATVLTEVFLGHKTEWTSEEDEKLLHLAKLMPTQWRTIAPIVGRTPSQCLERYEKLLDVACAKDENYELGDDPRKLRPEEIDPNPESKPARPDRVDMDEDEKEMLFEARARLGNAKGKKAKRKEMDSD
;
A
#
# COMPACT_ATOMS: atom_id res chain seq x y z
N MET A 1 -16.77 2.99 12.17
CA MET A 1 -17.34 4.34 12.39
C MET A 1 -18.85 4.22 12.30
N SER A 2 -19.60 4.65 13.31
CA SER A 2 -21.07 4.60 13.28
C SER A 2 -21.62 5.66 12.31
N THR A 3 -22.76 5.39 11.66
CA THR A 3 -23.46 6.35 10.78
C THR A 3 -23.74 7.68 11.48
N ILE A 4 -24.03 7.63 12.78
CA ILE A 4 -24.24 8.81 13.63
C ILE A 4 -22.97 9.66 13.77
N THR A 5 -21.79 9.02 13.79
CA THR A 5 -20.50 9.73 13.87
C THR A 5 -20.23 10.51 12.58
N VAL A 6 -20.55 9.92 11.42
CA VAL A 6 -20.37 10.54 10.11
C VAL A 6 -21.27 11.78 9.94
N LEU A 7 -22.53 11.69 10.38
CA LEU A 7 -23.48 12.81 10.33
C LEU A 7 -23.04 13.99 11.20
N LYS A 8 -22.50 13.71 12.40
CA LYS A 8 -21.95 14.73 13.30
C LYS A 8 -20.73 15.43 12.70
N THR A 9 -19.81 14.70 12.06
CA THR A 9 -18.64 15.30 11.39
C THR A 9 -19.02 16.18 10.21
N LEU A 10 -20.13 15.89 9.53
CA LEU A 10 -20.66 16.70 8.43
C LEU A 10 -21.59 17.83 8.89
N ASN A 11 -21.73 18.04 10.20
CA ASN A 11 -22.59 19.05 10.82
C ASN A 11 -24.07 18.95 10.41
N ILE A 12 -24.54 17.73 10.10
CA ILE A 12 -25.91 17.44 9.68
C ILE A 12 -26.74 17.13 10.94
N LYS A 13 -27.66 18.03 11.28
CA LYS A 13 -28.47 17.96 12.51
C LYS A 13 -29.84 17.29 12.31
N ASP A 14 -30.33 17.32 11.07
CA ASP A 14 -31.63 16.77 10.71
C ASP A 14 -31.50 15.81 9.52
N VAL A 15 -31.70 14.52 9.80
CA VAL A 15 -31.61 13.44 8.80
C VAL A 15 -32.75 13.56 7.78
N ASN A 16 -33.89 14.15 8.16
CA ASN A 16 -35.02 14.32 7.25
C ASN A 16 -34.77 15.36 6.15
N SER A 17 -33.71 16.17 6.27
CA SER A 17 -33.28 17.11 5.24
C SER A 17 -32.42 16.48 4.14
N LEU A 18 -32.01 15.22 4.31
CA LEU A 18 -31.18 14.50 3.34
C LEU A 18 -32.05 14.05 2.16
N GLN A 19 -31.69 14.54 0.97
CA GLN A 19 -32.26 14.04 -0.28
C GLN A 19 -31.32 12.99 -0.86
N GLU A 20 -31.78 11.75 -0.96
CA GLU A 20 -31.08 10.73 -1.72
C GLU A 20 -31.28 10.99 -3.21
N LYS A 21 -30.18 11.15 -3.95
CA LYS A 21 -30.21 11.40 -5.39
C LYS A 21 -29.37 10.36 -6.08
N THR A 22 -30.03 9.48 -6.83
CA THR A 22 -29.35 8.52 -7.69
C THR A 22 -28.69 9.27 -8.83
N VAL A 23 -27.35 9.26 -8.87
CA VAL A 23 -26.59 9.85 -9.97
C VAL A 23 -26.21 8.72 -10.92
N GLU A 24 -26.71 8.77 -12.15
CA GLU A 24 -26.24 7.89 -13.22
C GLU A 24 -24.84 8.31 -13.65
N VAL A 25 -23.86 7.49 -13.26
CA VAL A 25 -22.46 7.65 -13.66
C VAL A 25 -22.24 6.78 -14.89
N ASP A 26 -22.13 7.42 -16.06
CA ASP A 26 -21.72 6.74 -17.28
C ASP A 26 -20.22 6.38 -17.22
N ILE A 27 -19.77 5.50 -18.12
CA ILE A 27 -18.37 5.02 -18.15
C ILE A 27 -17.38 6.18 -18.25
N LYS A 28 -17.75 7.28 -18.91
CA LYS A 28 -16.90 8.47 -19.07
C LYS A 28 -16.75 9.23 -17.76
N LYS A 29 -17.83 9.52 -17.05
CA LYS A 29 -17.80 10.14 -15.71
C LYS A 29 -17.15 9.22 -14.69
N GLY A 30 -17.34 7.90 -14.81
CA GLY A 30 -16.66 6.91 -13.97
C GLY A 30 -15.15 6.95 -14.16
N LEU A 31 -14.69 6.99 -15.42
CA LEU A 31 -13.28 7.16 -15.76
C LEU A 31 -12.75 8.51 -15.27
N GLU A 32 -13.53 9.58 -15.43
CA GLU A 32 -13.16 10.92 -14.94
C GLU A 32 -13.03 10.95 -13.41
N LEU A 33 -13.94 10.33 -12.67
CA LEU A 33 -13.88 10.21 -11.21
C LEU A 33 -12.65 9.44 -10.75
N VAL A 34 -12.33 8.33 -11.44
CA VAL A 34 -11.12 7.56 -11.21
C VAL A 34 -9.87 8.39 -11.54
N MET A 35 -9.87 9.11 -12.66
CA MET A 35 -8.78 10.01 -13.05
C MET A 35 -8.60 11.17 -12.07
N VAL A 36 -9.67 11.77 -11.56
CA VAL A 36 -9.61 12.83 -10.53
C VAL A 36 -9.04 12.28 -9.22
N SER A 37 -9.43 11.06 -8.84
CA SER A 37 -8.85 10.39 -7.66
C SER A 37 -7.37 10.04 -7.85
N LEU A 38 -6.98 9.64 -9.06
CA LEU A 38 -5.60 9.35 -9.48
C LEU A 38 -4.72 10.60 -9.60
N ARG A 39 -5.30 11.76 -9.92
CA ARG A 39 -4.59 13.06 -9.92
C ARG A 39 -4.15 13.47 -8.52
N SER A 40 -4.81 12.96 -7.48
CA SER A 40 -4.22 12.99 -6.14
C SER A 40 -3.13 11.92 -6.09
N ALA A 41 -1.89 12.34 -6.39
CA ALA A 41 -0.72 11.47 -6.50
C ALA A 41 -0.46 10.61 -5.23
N THR A 42 -1.07 11.00 -4.12
CA THR A 42 -0.94 10.32 -2.83
C THR A 42 -2.13 9.43 -2.50
N VAL A 43 -3.36 9.65 -2.98
CA VAL A 43 -4.55 8.96 -2.43
C VAL A 43 -4.49 7.45 -2.64
N LEU A 44 -4.10 6.98 -3.82
CA LEU A 44 -3.97 5.54 -4.03
C LEU A 44 -2.71 4.96 -3.37
N THR A 45 -1.63 5.72 -3.26
CA THR A 45 -0.41 5.29 -2.58
C THR A 45 -0.64 5.16 -1.07
N GLU A 46 -1.35 6.11 -0.46
CA GLU A 46 -1.70 6.12 0.96
C GLU A 46 -2.72 5.02 1.29
N VAL A 47 -3.69 4.77 0.40
CA VAL A 47 -4.74 3.74 0.61
C VAL A 47 -4.22 2.32 0.37
N PHE A 48 -3.40 2.09 -0.67
CA PHE A 48 -3.05 0.73 -1.09
C PHE A 48 -1.59 0.32 -0.81
N LEU A 49 -0.66 1.26 -0.74
CA LEU A 49 0.77 0.95 -0.60
C LEU A 49 1.31 1.21 0.82
N GLY A 50 0.46 1.70 1.73
CA GLY A 50 0.86 2.22 3.03
C GLY A 50 1.69 3.50 2.86
N HIS A 51 1.66 4.38 3.86
CA HIS A 51 2.48 5.59 3.79
C HIS A 51 3.95 5.15 3.62
N LYS A 52 4.62 5.60 2.55
CA LYS A 52 6.06 5.36 2.28
C LYS A 52 6.92 6.56 2.71
N THR A 53 6.30 7.53 3.36
CA THR A 53 6.92 8.74 3.89
C THR A 53 7.75 8.45 5.14
N GLU A 54 8.56 9.40 5.58
CA GLU A 54 9.29 9.30 6.84
C GLU A 54 8.34 9.10 8.03
N TRP A 55 8.83 8.46 9.09
CA TRP A 55 8.09 8.26 10.34
C TRP A 55 8.00 9.57 11.11
N THR A 56 6.80 9.96 11.54
CA THR A 56 6.63 11.11 12.42
C THR A 56 6.73 10.71 13.91
N SER A 57 6.99 11.69 14.77
CA SER A 57 7.06 11.44 16.22
C SER A 57 5.73 10.93 16.77
N GLU A 58 4.60 11.42 16.24
CA GLU A 58 3.26 10.98 16.65
C GLU A 58 3.00 9.51 16.24
N GLU A 59 3.48 9.10 15.07
CA GLU A 59 3.41 7.70 14.62
C GLU A 59 4.25 6.79 15.53
N ASP A 60 5.47 7.21 15.89
CA ASP A 60 6.35 6.46 16.77
C ASP A 60 5.76 6.31 18.19
N GLU A 61 5.22 7.39 18.77
CA GLU A 61 4.57 7.36 20.08
C GLU A 61 3.36 6.40 20.08
N LYS A 62 2.54 6.47 19.04
CA LYS A 62 1.39 5.59 18.87
C LYS A 62 1.81 4.13 18.72
N LEU A 63 2.84 3.87 17.93
CA LEU A 63 3.42 2.55 17.72
C LEU A 63 3.92 1.96 19.04
N LEU A 64 4.73 2.70 19.80
CA LEU A 64 5.28 2.27 21.08
C LEU A 64 4.19 2.03 22.13
N HIS A 65 3.19 2.92 22.19
CA HIS A 65 2.05 2.76 23.09
C HIS A 65 1.26 1.47 22.81
N LEU A 66 0.91 1.25 21.54
CA LEU A 66 0.14 0.07 21.13
C LEU A 66 0.95 -1.22 21.27
N ALA A 67 2.25 -1.20 20.98
CA ALA A 67 3.13 -2.35 21.18
C ALA A 67 3.23 -2.77 22.66
N LYS A 68 3.15 -1.81 23.58
CA LYS A 68 3.08 -2.07 25.02
C LYS A 68 1.75 -2.67 25.46
N LEU A 69 0.63 -2.25 24.85
CA LEU A 69 -0.71 -2.74 25.18
C LEU A 69 -1.04 -4.10 24.54
N MET A 70 -0.55 -4.35 23.34
CA MET A 70 -0.80 -5.56 22.56
C MET A 70 0.51 -6.12 22.01
N PRO A 71 1.30 -6.83 22.83
CA PRO A 71 2.60 -7.34 22.43
C PRO A 71 2.50 -8.20 21.17
N THR A 72 3.41 -7.96 20.21
CA THR A 72 3.59 -8.73 18.96
C THR A 72 2.36 -8.82 18.03
N GLN A 73 1.31 -8.01 18.24
CA GLN A 73 0.09 -8.01 17.42
C GLN A 73 0.16 -7.03 16.23
N TRP A 74 1.20 -7.11 15.41
CA TRP A 74 1.48 -6.13 14.34
C TRP A 74 0.36 -5.99 13.30
N ARG A 75 -0.33 -7.09 12.97
CA ARG A 75 -1.48 -7.06 12.05
C ARG A 75 -2.65 -6.21 12.57
N THR A 76 -2.80 -6.12 13.89
CA THR A 76 -3.83 -5.31 14.56
C THR A 76 -3.37 -3.87 14.73
N ILE A 77 -2.09 -3.66 15.04
CA ILE A 77 -1.52 -2.32 15.28
C ILE A 77 -1.39 -1.52 13.99
N ALA A 78 -0.96 -2.15 12.90
CA ALA A 78 -0.69 -1.52 11.61
C ALA A 78 -1.84 -0.64 11.06
N PRO A 79 -3.08 -1.13 10.96
CA PRO A 79 -4.20 -0.31 10.50
C PRO A 79 -4.49 0.92 11.37
N ILE A 80 -4.13 0.88 12.66
CA ILE A 80 -4.36 1.99 13.61
C ILE A 80 -3.27 3.07 13.44
N VAL A 81 -2.04 2.66 13.11
CA VAL A 81 -0.90 3.55 12.83
C VAL A 81 -0.95 4.10 11.40
N GLY A 82 -1.55 3.37 10.44
CA GLY A 82 -1.60 3.77 9.03
C GLY A 82 -0.41 3.26 8.21
N ARG A 83 0.31 2.25 8.72
CA ARG A 83 1.49 1.63 8.10
C ARG A 83 1.25 0.12 7.93
N THR A 84 2.09 -0.57 7.17
CA THR A 84 2.00 -2.03 7.03
C THR A 84 2.55 -2.75 8.28
N PRO A 85 2.13 -3.99 8.56
CA PRO A 85 2.63 -4.76 9.72
C PRO A 85 4.16 -4.91 9.71
N SER A 86 4.75 -5.12 8.53
CA SER A 86 6.19 -5.23 8.36
C SER A 86 6.90 -3.91 8.67
N GLN A 87 6.38 -2.77 8.21
CA GLN A 87 6.92 -1.45 8.53
C GLN A 87 6.89 -1.17 10.04
N CYS A 88 5.77 -1.48 10.71
CA CYS A 88 5.64 -1.29 12.16
C CYS A 88 6.65 -2.12 12.95
N LEU A 89 6.83 -3.39 12.58
CA LEU A 89 7.82 -4.26 13.22
C LEU A 89 9.24 -3.72 13.03
N GLU A 90 9.65 -3.43 11.79
CA GLU A 90 10.99 -2.94 11.47
C GLU A 90 11.29 -1.61 12.19
N ARG A 91 10.31 -0.70 12.24
CA ARG A 91 10.46 0.58 12.96
C ARG A 91 10.61 0.36 14.45
N TYR A 92 9.76 -0.50 15.03
CA TYR A 92 9.80 -0.79 16.46
C TYR A 92 11.15 -1.39 16.87
N GLU A 93 11.68 -2.34 16.10
CA GLU A 93 13.01 -2.91 16.35
C GLU A 93 14.11 -1.84 16.28
N LYS A 94 14.09 -0.98 15.25
CA LYS A 94 15.05 0.15 15.16
C LYS A 94 14.97 1.09 16.36
N LEU A 95 13.77 1.39 16.87
CA LEU A 95 13.60 2.24 18.05
C LEU A 95 14.17 1.57 19.31
N LEU A 96 14.01 0.24 19.45
CA LEU A 96 14.62 -0.52 20.53
C LEU A 96 16.15 -0.55 20.41
N ASP A 97 16.69 -0.75 19.22
CA ASP A 97 18.14 -0.76 18.98
C ASP A 97 18.77 0.60 19.31
N VAL A 98 18.11 1.71 18.91
CA VAL A 98 18.56 3.08 19.25
C VAL A 98 18.49 3.35 20.76
N ALA A 99 17.52 2.78 21.46
CA ALA A 99 17.43 2.90 22.92
C ALA A 99 18.49 2.04 23.62
N CYS A 100 18.74 0.82 23.14
CA CYS A 100 19.70 -0.13 23.70
C CYS A 100 21.16 0.25 23.42
N ALA A 101 21.45 0.78 22.22
CA ALA A 101 22.80 1.21 21.83
C ALA A 101 23.35 2.40 22.65
N LYS A 102 22.49 3.07 23.44
CA LYS A 102 22.92 4.09 24.41
C LYS A 102 23.54 3.47 25.68
N ASP A 103 23.36 2.17 25.90
CA ASP A 103 24.02 1.40 26.94
C ASP A 103 25.18 0.60 26.29
N GLU A 104 26.43 1.04 26.53
CA GLU A 104 27.67 0.78 25.76
C GLU A 104 28.15 -0.69 25.55
N ASN A 105 27.39 -1.61 24.91
CA ASN A 105 27.90 -2.97 24.60
C ASN A 105 27.22 -3.72 23.42
N TYR A 106 26.94 -3.07 22.28
CA TYR A 106 26.30 -3.74 21.13
C TYR A 106 27.25 -3.91 19.94
N GLU A 107 27.86 -5.09 19.80
CA GLU A 107 28.62 -5.48 18.60
C GLU A 107 27.64 -5.80 17.46
N LEU A 108 27.61 -4.93 16.44
CA LEU A 108 26.67 -4.97 15.32
C LEU A 108 26.79 -6.24 14.43
N GLY A 109 27.79 -7.09 14.67
CA GLY A 109 28.17 -8.23 13.84
C GLY A 109 27.42 -9.54 14.09
N ASP A 110 26.81 -9.70 15.27
CA ASP A 110 26.23 -11.00 15.72
C ASP A 110 24.73 -10.90 16.07
N ASP A 111 24.00 -10.04 15.34
CA ASP A 111 22.54 -9.91 15.50
C ASP A 111 21.84 -11.09 14.80
N PRO A 112 21.15 -11.99 15.54
CA PRO A 112 20.45 -13.14 14.96
C PRO A 112 19.36 -12.76 13.95
N ARG A 113 18.92 -11.50 13.89
CA ARG A 113 17.96 -11.00 12.90
C ARG A 113 18.57 -10.78 11.52
N LYS A 114 19.89 -10.69 11.40
CA LYS A 114 20.56 -10.46 10.12
C LYS A 114 20.65 -11.76 9.34
N LEU A 115 20.06 -11.76 8.15
CA LEU A 115 20.18 -12.88 7.22
C LEU A 115 21.66 -13.13 6.90
N ARG A 116 22.05 -14.39 7.00
CA ARG A 116 23.35 -14.83 6.50
C ARG A 116 23.35 -14.71 4.98
N PRO A 117 24.52 -14.53 4.32
CA PRO A 117 24.59 -14.34 2.87
C PRO A 117 23.88 -15.39 2.01
N GLU A 118 23.69 -16.61 2.52
CA GLU A 118 23.04 -17.72 1.81
C GLU A 118 21.57 -17.94 2.22
N GLU A 119 21.03 -17.15 3.14
CA GLU A 119 19.69 -17.34 3.69
C GLU A 119 18.65 -16.52 2.90
N ILE A 120 17.62 -17.19 2.37
CA ILE A 120 16.53 -16.53 1.65
C ILE A 120 15.72 -15.70 2.63
N ASP A 121 15.48 -14.44 2.29
CA ASP A 121 14.62 -13.55 3.07
C ASP A 121 13.19 -14.11 3.15
N PRO A 122 12.64 -14.32 4.37
CA PRO A 122 11.26 -14.75 4.54
C PRO A 122 10.21 -13.75 3.99
N ASN A 123 10.57 -12.48 3.80
CA ASN A 123 9.65 -11.42 3.39
C ASN A 123 10.18 -10.55 2.23
N PRO A 124 10.44 -11.14 1.05
CA PRO A 124 11.05 -10.42 -0.08
C PRO A 124 10.14 -9.31 -0.63
N GLU A 125 8.82 -9.42 -0.46
CA GLU A 125 7.84 -8.43 -0.92
C GLU A 125 7.92 -7.09 -0.17
N SER A 126 8.51 -7.08 1.03
CA SER A 126 8.69 -5.85 1.81
C SER A 126 9.86 -5.00 1.35
N LYS A 127 10.77 -5.56 0.54
CA LYS A 127 11.94 -4.85 0.04
C LYS A 127 11.60 -3.98 -1.16
N PRO A 128 12.29 -2.84 -1.35
CA PRO A 128 12.13 -2.04 -2.55
C PRO A 128 12.50 -2.87 -3.78
N ALA A 129 11.76 -2.67 -4.87
CA ALA A 129 12.10 -3.26 -6.16
C ALA A 129 13.51 -2.84 -6.57
N ARG A 130 14.27 -3.80 -7.13
CA ARG A 130 15.59 -3.51 -7.66
C ARG A 130 15.42 -2.65 -8.92
N PRO A 131 16.28 -1.64 -9.14
CA PRO A 131 16.30 -0.91 -10.41
C PRO A 131 16.53 -1.87 -11.57
N ASP A 132 15.84 -1.62 -12.69
CA ASP A 132 16.00 -2.39 -13.92
C ASP A 132 17.44 -2.32 -14.44
N ARG A 133 17.90 -3.40 -15.07
CA ARG A 133 19.22 -3.42 -15.72
C ARG A 133 19.15 -2.59 -17.00
N VAL A 134 20.23 -1.87 -17.31
CA VAL A 134 20.32 -1.07 -18.55
C VAL A 134 20.17 -1.98 -19.78
N ASP A 135 20.83 -3.14 -19.74
CA ASP A 135 20.70 -4.18 -20.75
C ASP A 135 19.76 -5.27 -20.24
N MET A 136 18.46 -5.12 -20.54
CA MET A 136 17.42 -6.12 -20.25
C MET A 136 17.70 -7.41 -21.04
N ASP A 137 17.55 -8.56 -20.40
CA ASP A 137 17.69 -9.84 -21.09
C ASP A 137 16.50 -10.14 -22.01
N GLU A 138 16.61 -11.21 -22.80
CA GLU A 138 15.57 -11.57 -23.76
C GLU A 138 14.26 -11.96 -23.08
N ASP A 139 14.36 -12.67 -21.95
CA ASP A 139 13.21 -13.14 -21.17
C ASP A 139 12.42 -11.95 -20.58
N GLU A 140 13.10 -10.94 -20.02
CA GLU A 140 12.46 -9.73 -19.50
C GLU A 140 11.81 -8.91 -20.63
N LYS A 141 12.46 -8.81 -21.79
CA LYS A 141 11.91 -8.13 -22.98
C LYS A 141 10.66 -8.85 -23.50
N GLU A 142 10.69 -10.18 -23.59
CA GLU A 142 9.55 -10.99 -24.00
C GLU A 142 8.37 -10.83 -23.03
N MET A 143 8.65 -10.87 -21.72
CA MET A 143 7.64 -10.64 -20.68
C MET A 143 6.97 -9.26 -20.82
N LEU A 144 7.75 -8.21 -21.06
CA LEU A 144 7.21 -6.85 -21.26
C LEU A 144 6.37 -6.76 -22.53
N PHE A 145 6.80 -7.40 -23.62
CA PHE A 145 6.04 -7.45 -24.87
C PHE A 145 4.70 -8.14 -24.68
N GLU A 146 4.68 -9.29 -24.00
CA GLU A 146 3.45 -10.02 -23.69
C GLU A 146 2.52 -9.19 -22.80
N ALA A 147 3.04 -8.59 -21.73
CA ALA A 147 2.26 -7.74 -20.82
C ALA A 147 1.60 -6.58 -21.58
N ARG A 148 2.35 -5.92 -22.47
CA ARG A 148 1.82 -4.86 -23.33
C ARG A 148 0.70 -5.37 -24.24
N ALA A 149 0.88 -6.52 -24.88
CA ALA A 149 -0.14 -7.11 -25.75
C ALA A 149 -1.41 -7.49 -24.98
N ARG A 150 -1.27 -8.04 -23.77
CA ARG A 150 -2.39 -8.39 -22.89
C ARG A 150 -3.16 -7.15 -22.44
N LEU A 151 -2.47 -6.11 -21.98
CA LEU A 151 -3.09 -4.85 -21.54
C LEU A 151 -3.78 -4.10 -22.69
N GLY A 152 -3.24 -4.18 -23.90
CA GLY A 152 -3.84 -3.55 -25.09
C GLY A 152 -5.09 -4.26 -25.61
N ASN A 153 -5.34 -5.51 -25.21
CA ASN A 153 -6.45 -6.30 -25.74
C ASN A 153 -7.70 -6.20 -24.86
N ALA A 154 -8.58 -5.23 -25.16
CA ALA A 154 -9.88 -5.11 -24.51
C ALA A 154 -11.02 -5.92 -25.18
N LYS A 155 -10.77 -6.50 -26.38
CA LYS A 155 -11.81 -7.20 -27.16
C LYS A 155 -11.79 -8.71 -26.89
N GLY A 156 -12.94 -9.23 -26.48
CA GLY A 156 -13.16 -10.67 -26.32
C GLY A 156 -13.26 -11.43 -27.66
N LYS A 157 -13.21 -12.77 -27.60
CA LYS A 157 -13.17 -13.66 -28.78
C LYS A 157 -14.34 -13.44 -29.75
N LYS A 158 -15.54 -13.13 -29.25
CA LYS A 158 -16.74 -12.91 -30.07
C LYS A 158 -16.67 -11.58 -30.85
N ALA A 159 -16.12 -10.54 -30.25
CA ALA A 159 -15.94 -9.24 -30.90
C ALA A 159 -14.86 -9.33 -32.00
N LYS A 160 -13.74 -10.02 -31.72
CA LYS A 160 -12.67 -10.25 -32.73
C LYS A 160 -13.16 -11.01 -33.96
N ARG A 161 -13.96 -12.08 -33.76
CA ARG A 161 -14.56 -12.83 -34.88
C ARG A 161 -15.49 -11.98 -35.72
N LYS A 162 -16.37 -11.20 -35.07
CA LYS A 162 -17.28 -10.29 -35.78
C LYS A 162 -16.55 -9.25 -36.63
N GLU A 163 -15.42 -8.74 -36.16
CA GLU A 163 -14.60 -7.75 -36.88
C GLU A 163 -13.90 -8.37 -38.10
N MET A 164 -13.35 -9.58 -37.95
CA MET A 164 -12.77 -10.34 -39.07
C MET A 164 -13.81 -10.73 -40.13
N ASP A 165 -15.05 -11.03 -39.73
CA ASP A 165 -16.13 -11.40 -40.66
C ASP A 165 -16.77 -10.18 -41.35
N SER A 166 -16.41 -8.95 -40.93
CA SER A 166 -17.00 -7.69 -41.43
C SER A 166 -16.10 -6.90 -42.38
N ASP A 167 -14.85 -7.33 -42.58
CA ASP A 167 -13.91 -6.84 -43.61
C ASP A 167 -13.94 -7.76 -44.85
#